data_AF-A0A838LS38-F1
#
_entry.id   AF-A0A838LS38-F1
#
_cell.length_a   1.000
_cell.length_b   1.000
_cell.length_c   1.000
_cell.angle_alpha   90.00
_cell.angle_beta   90.00
_cell.angle_gamma   90.00
#
_symmetry.space_group_name_H-M   'P 1'
#
loop_
_entity.id
_entity.type
_entity.pdbx_description
1 polymer ?
#
loop_
_entity_poly.entity_id
_entity_poly.type
_entity_poly.pdbx_seq_one_letter_code
_entity_poly.pdbx_strand_id
1 'polypeptide(L)'
;MMVGLCELENMQLAQQLIRARLRLSVIRALTDVSTLTLRQWWHDIHGVRPANGKLPETVLSFIKDVEMAARISSFAVFYKRLNGTTIAPGWLLNTWMEYQRICGDIDINAGYFAVRDVRAHIVMLSRCDKCRAGYIYDTGNKYTDQCPFCQSKVF
;
A
#
# COMPACT_ATOMS: atom_id res chain seq x y z
N MET A 1 -12.04 23.58 -19.52
CA MET A 1 -13.13 22.87 -18.79
C MET A 1 -12.72 21.49 -18.28
N MET A 2 -11.74 20.80 -18.88
CA MET A 2 -11.26 19.48 -18.43
C MET A 2 -10.38 19.51 -17.17
N VAL A 3 -9.60 20.60 -16.99
CA VAL A 3 -8.72 20.79 -15.82
C VAL A 3 -9.50 20.80 -14.50
N GLY A 4 -10.63 21.51 -14.44
CA GLY A 4 -11.43 21.61 -13.21
C GLY A 4 -12.12 20.30 -12.78
N LEU A 5 -12.41 19.39 -13.72
CA LEU A 5 -12.97 18.07 -13.39
C LEU A 5 -11.91 17.14 -12.79
N CYS A 6 -10.70 17.13 -13.37
CA CYS A 6 -9.58 16.35 -12.85
C CYS A 6 -9.16 16.83 -11.44
N GLU A 7 -9.16 18.14 -11.21
CA GLU A 7 -8.92 18.72 -9.88
C GLU A 7 -9.98 18.27 -8.86
N LEU A 8 -11.26 18.27 -9.24
CA LEU A 8 -12.34 17.80 -8.37
C LEU A 8 -12.19 16.32 -8.01
N GLU A 9 -11.90 15.47 -8.99
CA GLU A 9 -11.66 14.03 -8.79
C GLU A 9 -10.47 13.79 -7.85
N ASN A 10 -9.36 14.51 -8.05
CA ASN A 10 -8.18 14.42 -7.20
C ASN A 10 -8.47 14.86 -5.75
N MET A 11 -9.26 15.91 -5.56
CA MET A 11 -9.70 16.35 -4.23
C MET A 11 -10.58 15.30 -3.54
N GLN A 12 -11.52 14.69 -4.28
CA GLN A 12 -12.38 13.63 -3.75
C GLN A 12 -11.57 12.37 -3.36
N LEU A 13 -10.64 11.96 -4.21
CA LEU A 13 -9.73 10.85 -3.92
C LEU A 13 -8.84 11.15 -2.71
N ALA A 14 -8.28 12.36 -2.64
CA ALA A 14 -7.46 12.78 -1.51
C ALA A 14 -8.23 12.69 -0.18
N GLN A 15 -9.48 13.16 -0.13
CA GLN A 15 -10.30 13.03 1.09
C GLN A 15 -10.54 11.58 1.49
N GLN A 16 -10.83 10.69 0.52
CA GLN A 16 -11.03 9.28 0.82
C GLN A 16 -9.75 8.60 1.33
N LEU A 17 -8.60 8.93 0.74
CA LEU A 17 -7.30 8.44 1.20
C LEU A 17 -6.93 8.99 2.60
N ILE A 18 -7.33 10.23 2.93
CA ILE A 18 -7.20 10.76 4.29
C ILE A 18 -8.06 9.95 5.26
N ARG A 19 -9.33 9.64 4.91
CA ARG A 19 -10.20 8.81 5.75
C ARG A 19 -9.59 7.42 5.99
N ALA A 20 -8.97 6.83 4.96
CA ALA A 20 -8.22 5.59 5.06
C ALA A 20 -6.89 5.70 5.84
N ARG A 21 -6.51 6.90 6.29
CA ARG A 21 -5.27 7.20 7.03
C ARG A 21 -3.98 6.91 6.24
N LEU A 22 -4.02 7.06 4.92
CA LEU A 22 -2.81 7.06 4.11
C LEU A 22 -1.95 8.29 4.48
N ARG A 23 -0.62 8.12 4.52
CA ARG A 23 0.29 9.22 4.84
C ARG A 23 0.16 10.39 3.86
N LEU A 24 0.10 11.61 4.39
CA LEU A 24 -0.13 12.83 3.60
C LEU A 24 0.88 13.08 2.48
N SER A 25 2.16 12.73 2.70
CA SER A 25 3.18 12.86 1.65
C SER A 25 2.93 11.92 0.47
N VAL A 26 2.35 10.74 0.73
CA VAL A 26 1.92 9.81 -0.33
C VAL A 26 0.68 10.37 -1.03
N ILE A 27 -0.31 10.85 -0.28
CA ILE A 27 -1.52 11.45 -0.86
C ILE A 27 -1.14 12.60 -1.79
N ARG A 28 -0.28 13.53 -1.34
CA ARG A 28 0.23 14.62 -2.19
C ARG A 28 0.87 14.11 -3.46
N ALA A 29 1.73 13.10 -3.37
CA ALA A 29 2.42 12.56 -4.54
C ALA A 29 1.45 11.90 -5.54
N LEU A 30 0.30 11.41 -5.08
CA LEU A 30 -0.69 10.73 -5.91
C LEU A 30 -1.76 11.68 -6.49
N THR A 31 -2.11 12.75 -5.78
CA THR A 31 -3.26 13.62 -6.14
C THR A 31 -2.89 15.07 -6.41
N ASP A 32 -1.63 15.47 -6.17
CA ASP A 32 -1.11 16.84 -6.29
C ASP A 32 -1.82 17.88 -5.39
N VAL A 33 -2.65 17.44 -4.44
CA VAL A 33 -3.31 18.33 -3.48
C VAL A 33 -2.29 18.91 -2.49
N SER A 34 -2.35 20.22 -2.28
CA SER A 34 -1.39 20.95 -1.46
C SER A 34 -1.26 20.38 -0.04
N THR A 35 -0.04 20.36 0.51
CA THR A 35 0.21 19.87 1.88
C THR A 35 -0.56 20.66 2.94
N LEU A 36 -0.79 21.96 2.72
CA LEU A 36 -1.57 22.81 3.62
C LEU A 36 -3.02 22.31 3.69
N THR A 37 -3.64 22.11 2.53
CA THR A 37 -5.00 21.57 2.41
C THR A 37 -5.12 20.19 3.05
N LEU A 38 -4.17 19.29 2.75
CA LEU A 38 -4.18 17.93 3.31
C LEU A 38 -4.05 17.91 4.83
N ARG A 39 -3.23 18.79 5.42
CA ARG A 39 -3.09 18.90 6.88
C ARG A 39 -4.35 19.43 7.54
N GLN A 40 -5.01 20.40 6.92
CA GLN A 40 -6.29 20.93 7.41
C GLN A 40 -7.34 19.81 7.41
N TRP A 41 -7.55 19.14 6.27
CA TRP A 41 -8.52 18.05 6.18
C TRP A 41 -8.21 16.88 7.12
N TRP A 42 -6.93 16.57 7.35
CA TRP A 42 -6.57 15.55 8.32
C TRP A 42 -7.04 15.92 9.72
N HIS A 43 -6.82 17.18 10.13
CA HIS A 43 -7.30 17.67 11.43
C HIS A 43 -8.83 17.68 11.50
N ASP A 44 -9.49 18.15 10.44
CA ASP A 44 -10.96 18.21 10.38
C ASP A 44 -11.60 16.81 10.47
N ILE A 45 -10.98 15.79 9.85
CA ILE A 45 -11.52 14.42 9.79
C ILE A 45 -11.14 13.61 11.04
N HIS A 46 -9.91 13.69 11.52
CA HIS A 46 -9.39 12.82 12.59
C HIS A 46 -9.26 13.52 13.95
N GLY A 47 -9.47 14.84 14.03
CA GLY A 47 -9.35 15.63 15.26
C GLY A 47 -7.92 15.82 15.77
N VAL A 48 -6.93 15.23 15.11
CA VAL A 48 -5.52 15.23 15.53
C VAL A 48 -4.61 15.74 14.43
N ARG A 49 -3.36 16.09 14.76
CA ARG A 49 -2.35 16.41 13.74
C ARG A 49 -1.83 15.12 13.07
N PRO A 50 -1.47 15.17 11.78
CA PRO A 50 -0.86 14.03 11.11
C PRO A 50 0.50 13.69 11.72
N ALA A 51 0.90 12.43 11.64
CA ALA A 51 2.22 12.00 12.09
C ALA A 51 3.33 12.69 11.27
N ASN A 52 4.30 13.28 11.97
CA ASN A 52 5.45 13.98 11.36
C ASN A 52 6.67 13.06 11.11
N GLY A 53 6.50 11.75 11.24
CA GLY A 53 7.59 10.79 11.13
C GLY A 53 8.06 10.57 9.68
N LYS A 54 9.35 10.24 9.52
CA LYS A 54 9.95 9.83 8.23
C LYS A 54 9.12 8.71 7.60
N LEU A 55 8.92 8.78 6.28
CA LEU A 55 8.32 7.67 5.53
C LEU A 55 9.17 6.42 5.72
N PRO A 56 8.55 5.23 5.88
CA PRO A 56 9.25 3.98 5.76
C PRO A 56 10.08 3.94 4.48
N GLU A 57 11.30 3.42 4.57
CA GLU A 57 12.15 3.24 3.41
C GLU A 57 11.67 2.06 2.57
N THR A 58 11.16 1.02 3.22
CA THR A 58 10.67 -0.20 2.56
C THR A 58 9.41 -0.75 3.24
N VAL A 59 8.65 -1.56 2.51
CA VAL A 59 7.50 -2.33 3.00
C VAL A 59 7.90 -3.29 4.13
N LEU A 60 9.17 -3.73 4.17
CA LEU A 60 9.67 -4.65 5.19
C LEU A 60 9.50 -4.09 6.61
N SER A 61 9.45 -2.76 6.77
CA SER A 61 9.19 -2.15 8.09
C SER A 61 7.80 -2.47 8.64
N PHE A 62 6.84 -2.82 7.78
CA PHE A 62 5.48 -3.22 8.16
C PHE A 62 5.36 -4.73 8.44
N ILE A 63 6.35 -5.53 8.06
CA ILE A 63 6.33 -6.98 8.24
C ILE A 63 6.99 -7.34 9.58
N LYS A 64 6.17 -7.55 10.61
CA LYS A 64 6.62 -7.87 11.99
C LYS A 64 6.52 -9.33 12.38
N ASP A 65 5.75 -10.09 11.62
CA ASP A 65 5.53 -11.52 11.79
C ASP A 65 5.14 -12.16 10.44
N VAL A 66 4.96 -13.48 10.46
CA VAL A 66 4.62 -14.28 9.28
C VAL A 66 3.22 -13.97 8.76
N GLU A 67 2.27 -13.61 9.63
CA GLU A 67 0.90 -13.30 9.23
C GLU A 67 0.86 -11.97 8.46
N MET A 68 1.57 -10.94 8.94
CA MET A 68 1.74 -9.68 8.23
C MET A 68 2.47 -9.89 6.90
N ALA A 69 3.50 -10.74 6.86
CA ALA A 69 4.18 -11.10 5.63
C ALA A 69 3.21 -11.71 4.61
N ALA A 70 2.37 -12.66 5.02
CA ALA A 70 1.35 -13.29 4.18
C ALA A 70 0.27 -12.30 3.71
N ARG A 71 -0.21 -11.44 4.59
CA ARG A 71 -1.28 -10.48 4.27
C ARG A 71 -0.79 -9.40 3.31
N ILE A 72 0.36 -8.79 3.59
CA ILE A 72 0.96 -7.77 2.72
C ILE A 72 1.35 -8.38 1.37
N SER A 73 1.89 -9.60 1.37
CA SER A 73 2.19 -10.37 0.16
C SER A 73 0.96 -10.61 -0.72
N SER A 74 -0.13 -11.10 -0.12
CA SER A 74 -1.36 -11.36 -0.86
C SER A 74 -2.00 -10.07 -1.39
N PHE A 75 -1.92 -8.97 -0.65
CA PHE A 75 -2.33 -7.66 -1.17
C PHE A 75 -1.50 -7.24 -2.39
N ALA A 76 -0.17 -7.38 -2.34
CA ALA A 76 0.70 -7.04 -3.47
C ALA A 76 0.37 -7.88 -4.72
N VAL A 77 0.11 -9.18 -4.55
CA VAL A 77 -0.34 -10.06 -5.64
C VAL A 77 -1.71 -9.63 -6.16
N PHE A 78 -2.65 -9.35 -5.26
CA PHE A 78 -4.02 -8.94 -5.61
C PHE A 78 -4.01 -7.66 -6.42
N TYR A 79 -3.28 -6.63 -5.95
CA TYR A 79 -3.09 -5.39 -6.68
C TYR A 79 -2.43 -5.60 -8.04
N LYS A 80 -1.34 -6.37 -8.09
CA LYS A 80 -0.62 -6.62 -9.34
C LYS A 80 -1.50 -7.30 -10.39
N ARG A 81 -2.42 -8.18 -9.98
CA ARG A 81 -3.34 -8.85 -10.90
C ARG A 81 -4.41 -7.90 -11.47
N LEU A 82 -4.89 -6.95 -10.67
CA LEU A 82 -5.94 -6.03 -11.10
C LEU A 82 -5.39 -4.84 -11.90
N ASN A 83 -4.24 -4.29 -11.48
CA ASN A 83 -3.77 -2.98 -11.96
C ASN A 83 -2.35 -3.02 -12.54
N GLY A 84 -1.68 -4.18 -12.56
CA GLY A 84 -0.26 -4.27 -12.88
C GLY A 84 0.62 -3.60 -11.82
N THR A 85 1.68 -2.91 -12.22
CA THR A 85 2.61 -2.24 -11.29
C THR A 85 2.40 -0.73 -11.19
N THR A 86 1.48 -0.16 -11.97
CA THR A 86 1.18 1.28 -11.94
C THR A 86 0.38 1.64 -10.69
N ILE A 87 0.75 2.75 -10.05
CA ILE A 87 0.07 3.23 -8.84
C ILE A 87 -0.69 4.49 -9.17
N ALA A 88 -2.02 4.37 -9.23
CA ALA A 88 -2.94 5.50 -9.30
C ALA A 88 -3.75 5.59 -8.00
N PRO A 89 -4.10 6.81 -7.52
CA PRO A 89 -4.83 6.98 -6.25
C PRO A 89 -6.15 6.21 -6.20
N GLY A 90 -6.95 6.27 -7.28
CA GLY A 90 -8.22 5.54 -7.36
C GLY A 90 -8.03 4.03 -7.35
N TRP A 91 -7.04 3.49 -8.08
CA TRP A 91 -6.76 2.05 -8.09
C TRP A 91 -6.25 1.56 -6.73
N LEU A 92 -5.38 2.32 -6.07
CA LEU A 92 -4.94 2.02 -4.70
C LEU A 92 -6.12 1.94 -3.73
N LEU A 93 -6.97 2.97 -3.72
CA LEU A 93 -8.12 3.05 -2.83
C LEU A 93 -9.11 1.90 -3.08
N ASN A 94 -9.51 1.71 -4.33
CA ASN A 94 -10.49 0.68 -4.71
C ASN A 94 -9.97 -0.72 -4.38
N THR A 95 -8.71 -1.02 -4.73
CA THR A 95 -8.11 -2.32 -4.45
C THR A 95 -7.99 -2.56 -2.94
N TRP A 96 -7.65 -1.53 -2.16
CA TRP A 96 -7.61 -1.62 -0.70
C TRP A 96 -8.98 -1.93 -0.11
N MET A 97 -10.03 -1.21 -0.53
CA MET A 97 -11.40 -1.47 -0.08
C MET A 97 -11.89 -2.87 -0.47
N GLU A 98 -11.65 -3.29 -1.71
CA GLU A 98 -12.03 -4.63 -2.20
C GLU A 98 -11.29 -5.73 -1.46
N TYR A 99 -9.98 -5.56 -1.23
CA TYR A 99 -9.19 -6.52 -0.48
C TYR A 99 -9.68 -6.62 0.97
N GLN A 100 -9.97 -5.50 1.64
CA GLN A 100 -10.53 -5.55 3.00
C GLN A 100 -11.86 -6.30 3.05
N ARG A 101 -12.73 -6.07 2.07
CA ARG A 101 -14.03 -6.74 1.96
C ARG A 101 -13.92 -8.26 1.79
N ILE A 102 -12.91 -8.74 1.06
CA ILE A 102 -12.80 -10.15 0.64
C ILE A 102 -11.81 -10.94 1.50
N CYS A 103 -10.68 -10.33 1.84
CA CYS A 103 -9.52 -10.98 2.46
C CYS A 103 -9.26 -10.54 3.91
N GLY A 104 -9.88 -9.44 4.35
CA GLY A 104 -9.72 -8.88 5.70
C GLY A 104 -8.75 -7.71 5.76
N ASP A 105 -8.59 -7.18 6.98
CA ASP A 105 -7.97 -5.86 7.20
C ASP A 105 -6.47 -5.79 6.90
N ILE A 106 -6.09 -4.73 6.18
CA ILE A 106 -4.70 -4.37 5.92
C ILE A 106 -4.51 -2.86 6.05
N ASP A 107 -3.39 -2.42 6.64
CA ASP A 107 -3.00 -1.01 6.65
C ASP A 107 -2.76 -0.52 5.20
N ILE A 108 -3.48 0.52 4.78
CA ILE A 108 -3.34 1.10 3.43
C ILE A 108 -1.91 1.56 3.14
N ASN A 109 -1.16 1.99 4.17
CA ASN A 109 0.24 2.35 4.02
C ASN A 109 1.07 1.10 3.69
N ALA A 110 0.91 0.01 4.44
CA ALA A 110 1.59 -1.25 4.13
C ALA A 110 1.27 -1.73 2.70
N GLY A 111 0.00 -1.63 2.29
CA GLY A 111 -0.43 -1.94 0.93
C GLY A 111 0.24 -1.05 -0.13
N TYR A 112 0.23 0.28 0.05
CA TYR A 112 0.92 1.22 -0.84
C TYR A 112 2.41 0.91 -0.97
N PHE A 113 3.11 0.72 0.16
CA PHE A 113 4.54 0.43 0.19
C PHE A 113 4.85 -0.91 -0.48
N ALA A 114 3.99 -1.92 -0.31
CA ALA A 114 4.15 -3.21 -1.00
C ALA A 114 4.14 -3.05 -2.53
N VAL A 115 3.15 -2.34 -3.06
CA VAL A 115 3.04 -2.11 -4.51
C VAL A 115 4.19 -1.25 -5.01
N ARG A 116 4.53 -0.17 -4.29
CA ARG A 116 5.65 0.72 -4.61
C ARG A 116 6.96 -0.03 -4.70
N ASP A 117 7.25 -0.89 -3.72
CA ASP A 117 8.54 -1.57 -3.62
C ASP A 117 8.69 -2.67 -4.65
N VAL A 118 7.59 -3.39 -4.96
CA VAL A 118 7.57 -4.36 -6.07
C VAL A 118 7.78 -3.64 -7.40
N ARG A 119 7.15 -2.48 -7.62
CA ARG A 119 7.34 -1.67 -8.84
C ARG A 119 8.77 -1.16 -8.96
N ALA A 120 9.36 -0.71 -7.84
CA ALA A 120 10.71 -0.15 -7.80
C ALA A 120 11.81 -1.23 -7.71
N HIS A 121 11.45 -2.52 -7.73
CA HIS A 121 12.38 -3.65 -7.54
C HIS A 121 13.20 -3.57 -6.25
N ILE A 122 12.66 -2.92 -5.22
CA ILE A 122 13.24 -2.90 -3.86
C ILE A 122 13.03 -4.27 -3.20
N VAL A 123 11.89 -4.91 -3.47
CA VAL A 123 11.60 -6.30 -3.07
C VAL A 123 11.13 -7.09 -4.27
N MET A 124 11.30 -8.40 -4.25
CA MET A 124 10.81 -9.29 -5.31
C MET A 124 9.41 -9.80 -4.97
N LEU A 125 8.56 -9.97 -5.99
CA LEU A 125 7.31 -10.71 -5.86
C LEU A 125 7.49 -12.11 -6.47
N SER A 126 7.86 -13.07 -5.62
CA SER A 126 8.18 -14.45 -5.99
C SER A 126 6.94 -15.34 -5.96
N ARG A 127 7.02 -16.51 -6.60
CA ARG A 127 6.00 -17.55 -6.53
C ARG A 127 6.59 -18.78 -5.85
N CYS A 128 5.94 -19.27 -4.80
CA CYS A 128 6.42 -20.46 -4.09
C CYS A 128 6.26 -21.72 -4.94
N ASP A 129 7.25 -22.60 -4.99
CA ASP A 129 7.15 -23.84 -5.77
C ASP A 129 6.26 -24.91 -5.12
N LYS A 130 6.12 -24.88 -3.79
CA LYS A 130 5.29 -25.83 -3.04
C LYS A 130 3.81 -25.47 -3.08
N CYS A 131 3.42 -24.28 -2.62
CA CYS A 131 2.01 -23.88 -2.53
C CYS A 131 1.54 -22.97 -3.66
N ARG A 132 2.44 -22.60 -4.59
CA ARG A 132 2.16 -21.71 -5.74
C ARG A 132 1.67 -20.31 -5.40
N ALA A 133 1.62 -19.93 -4.12
CA ALA A 133 1.27 -18.59 -3.67
C ALA A 133 2.34 -17.58 -4.11
N GLY A 134 1.89 -16.39 -4.51
CA GLY A 134 2.77 -15.25 -4.73
C GLY A 134 3.07 -14.57 -3.40
N TYR A 135 4.31 -14.15 -3.17
CA TYR A 135 4.70 -13.47 -1.94
C TYR A 135 5.90 -12.54 -2.13
N ILE A 136 6.03 -11.59 -1.21
CA ILE A 136 7.17 -10.69 -1.14
C ILE A 136 8.36 -11.48 -0.62
N TYR A 137 9.41 -11.58 -1.44
CA TYR A 137 10.67 -12.20 -1.11
C TYR A 137 11.76 -11.13 -0.97
N ASP A 138 12.46 -11.20 0.16
CA ASP A 138 13.62 -10.37 0.48
C ASP A 138 14.45 -11.04 1.57
N THR A 139 15.77 -11.05 1.44
CA THR A 139 16.69 -11.69 2.41
C THR A 139 17.04 -10.80 3.60
N GLY A 140 16.69 -9.51 3.56
CA GLY A 140 16.90 -8.54 4.64
C GLY A 140 15.87 -8.64 5.76
N ASN A 141 14.84 -9.50 5.65
CA ASN A 141 13.87 -9.76 6.70
C ASN A 141 13.57 -11.27 6.85
N LYS A 142 13.67 -11.79 8.08
CA LYS A 142 13.47 -13.22 8.41
C LYS A 142 12.04 -13.76 8.19
N TYR A 143 11.09 -12.89 7.87
CA TYR A 143 9.71 -13.26 7.56
C TYR A 143 9.43 -13.29 6.04
N THR A 144 10.42 -12.88 5.23
CA THR A 144 10.31 -12.79 3.77
C THR A 144 11.38 -13.63 3.06
N ASP A 145 12.28 -14.30 3.78
CA ASP A 145 13.25 -15.24 3.23
C ASP A 145 12.63 -16.61 2.89
N GLN A 146 11.37 -16.83 3.28
CA GLN A 146 10.59 -18.05 3.05
C GLN A 146 9.15 -17.70 2.67
N CYS A 147 8.44 -18.66 2.07
CA CYS A 147 7.03 -18.48 1.77
C CYS A 147 6.22 -18.35 3.08
N PRO A 148 5.54 -17.22 3.34
CA PRO A 148 4.84 -17.03 4.61
C PRO A 148 3.56 -17.88 4.73
N PHE A 149 3.11 -18.51 3.64
CA PHE A 149 1.92 -19.36 3.62
C PHE A 149 2.19 -20.83 3.97
N CYS A 150 3.37 -21.35 3.61
CA CYS A 150 3.70 -22.78 3.80
C CYS A 150 5.10 -23.02 4.36
N GLN A 151 5.81 -21.94 4.74
CA GLN A 151 7.13 -21.94 5.38
C GLN A 151 8.22 -22.67 4.59
N SER A 152 8.02 -22.83 3.28
CA SER A 152 9.04 -23.43 2.41
C SER A 152 10.03 -22.35 1.96
N LYS A 153 11.31 -22.69 2.01
CA LYS A 153 12.39 -21.83 1.50
C LYS A 153 12.34 -21.74 -0.02
N VAL A 154 12.85 -20.63 -0.57
CA VAL A 154 13.10 -20.52 -2.01
C VAL A 154 14.27 -21.40 -2.37
N PHE A 155 14.01 -22.55 -2.99
CA PHE A 155 15.00 -23.39 -3.70
C PHE A 155 14.31 -24.15 -4.82
#